data_AF-A0A381C6E0-F1
#
_entry.id   AF-A0A381C6E0-F1
#
_cell.length_a   1.000
_cell.length_b   1.000
_cell.length_c   1.000
_cell.angle_alpha   90.00
_cell.angle_beta   90.00
_cell.angle_gamma   90.00
#
_symmetry.space_group_name_H-M   'P 1'
#
loop_
_entity.id
_entity.type
_entity.pdbx_description
1 polymer ?
#
loop_
_entity_poly.entity_id
_entity_poly.type
_entity_poly.pdbx_seq_one_letter_code
_entity_poly.pdbx_strand_id
1 'polypeptide(L)'
;MKVIPLKQFPRQSFSVVLENSLYELSLKECNGIMAVTVVRDGETIVSNRRAVAGAPVIPSRYLNSGNFFILTNNDALPYYTEFEGSNVFVWMTNEEIDNA
;
A
#
# COMPACT_ATOMS: atom_id res chain seq x y z
N MET A 1 -10.12 7.67 -4.96
CA MET A 1 -8.99 7.43 -4.07
C MET A 1 -9.53 7.29 -2.66
N LYS A 2 -9.07 6.27 -1.91
CA LYS A 2 -9.43 6.06 -0.51
C LYS A 2 -8.18 6.09 0.35
N VAL A 3 -8.15 6.95 1.36
CA VAL A 3 -7.06 7.00 2.35
C VAL A 3 -7.27 5.87 3.35
N ILE A 4 -6.21 5.12 3.63
CA ILE A 4 -6.20 4.01 4.58
C ILE A 4 -5.24 4.40 5.71
N PRO A 5 -5.73 4.64 6.94
CA PRO A 5 -4.89 5.12 8.01
C PRO A 5 -3.88 4.05 8.42
N LEU A 6 -2.60 4.42 8.41
CA LEU A 6 -1.52 3.63 8.97
C LEU A 6 -1.13 4.16 10.36
N LYS A 7 -0.51 3.31 11.16
CA LYS A 7 0.08 3.69 12.46
C LYS A 7 1.60 3.80 12.36
N GLN A 8 2.22 4.60 13.24
CA GLN A 8 3.68 4.67 13.33
C GLN A 8 4.32 3.43 13.98
N PHE A 9 3.95 2.24 13.51
CA PHE A 9 4.53 0.97 13.94
C PHE A 9 5.43 0.40 12.85
N PRO A 10 6.62 -0.12 13.22
CA PRO A 10 7.54 -0.75 12.26
C PRO A 10 6.95 -2.02 11.67
N ARG A 11 5.92 -2.60 12.28
CA ARG A 11 5.13 -3.71 11.73
C ARG A 11 3.67 -3.51 12.05
N GLN A 12 2.80 -3.63 11.06
CA GLN A 12 1.36 -3.62 11.25
C GLN A 12 0.67 -4.53 10.25
N SER A 13 -0.50 -5.03 10.64
CA SER A 13 -1.37 -5.79 9.75
C SER A 13 -2.81 -5.41 10.04
N PHE A 14 -3.61 -5.29 9.00
CA PHE A 14 -5.00 -4.88 9.08
C PHE A 14 -5.74 -5.34 7.83
N SER A 15 -7.07 -5.27 7.89
CA SER A 15 -7.93 -5.65 6.79
C SER A 15 -8.86 -4.50 6.42
N VAL A 16 -9.20 -4.40 5.14
CA VAL A 16 -10.11 -3.38 4.60
C VAL A 16 -10.91 -3.97 3.45
N VAL A 17 -12.19 -3.62 3.36
CA VAL A 17 -13.04 -4.02 2.23
C VAL A 17 -13.04 -2.91 1.19
N LEU A 18 -12.63 -3.23 -0.04
CA LEU A 18 -12.54 -2.31 -1.16
C LEU A 18 -13.20 -2.97 -2.37
N GLU A 19 -14.19 -2.30 -2.97
CA GLU A 19 -14.95 -2.82 -4.13
C GLU A 19 -15.43 -4.27 -3.96
N ASN A 20 -15.99 -4.57 -2.78
CA ASN A 20 -16.51 -5.90 -2.41
C ASN A 20 -15.47 -7.03 -2.28
N SER A 21 -14.18 -6.72 -2.35
CA SER A 21 -13.10 -7.66 -2.01
C SER A 21 -12.51 -7.33 -0.65
N LEU A 22 -12.22 -8.35 0.14
CA LEU A 22 -11.47 -8.24 1.38
C LEU A 22 -9.98 -8.18 1.05
N TYR A 23 -9.32 -7.10 1.45
CA TYR A 23 -7.87 -6.97 1.39
C TYR A 23 -7.30 -7.12 2.80
N GLU A 24 -6.33 -8.01 2.94
CA GLU A 24 -5.50 -8.13 4.14
C GLU A 24 -4.10 -7.63 3.79
N LEU A 25 -3.65 -6.64 4.55
CA LEU A 25 -2.42 -5.91 4.28
C LEU A 25 -1.48 -6.11 5.45
N SER A 26 -0.20 -6.33 5.15
CA SER A 26 0.86 -6.18 6.16
C SER A 26 1.95 -5.27 5.65
N LEU A 27 2.38 -4.34 6.51
CA LEU A 27 3.53 -3.50 6.30
C LEU A 27 4.56 -3.82 7.36
N LYS A 28 5.82 -3.96 6.97
CA LYS A 28 6.92 -4.23 7.90
C LYS A 28 8.21 -3.54 7.47
N GLU A 29 8.95 -3.05 8.45
CA GLU A 29 10.30 -2.55 8.31
C GLU A 29 11.24 -3.74 8.03
N CYS A 30 12.17 -3.55 7.09
CA CYS A 30 13.13 -4.54 6.61
C CYS A 30 14.46 -3.86 6.30
N ASN A 31 15.25 -3.52 7.32
CA ASN A 31 16.59 -2.93 7.16
C ASN A 31 16.62 -1.61 6.35
N GLY A 32 15.91 -0.61 6.84
CA GLY A 32 15.82 0.73 6.29
C GLY A 32 14.74 0.93 5.23
N ILE A 33 13.97 -0.12 4.89
CA ILE A 33 12.87 -0.03 3.92
C ILE A 33 11.57 -0.59 4.48
N MET A 34 10.44 -0.07 4.01
CA MET A 34 9.14 -0.70 4.26
C MET A 34 8.85 -1.74 3.17
N ALA A 35 8.35 -2.90 3.58
CA ALA A 35 7.84 -3.95 2.71
C ALA A 35 6.34 -4.14 2.93
N VAL A 36 5.60 -4.40 1.85
CA VAL A 36 4.14 -4.58 1.84
C VAL A 36 3.80 -5.97 1.30
N THR A 37 2.87 -6.63 1.96
CA THR A 37 2.19 -7.84 1.47
C THR A 37 0.71 -7.51 1.29
N VAL A 38 0.13 -7.99 0.19
CA VAL A 38 -1.29 -7.85 -0.11
C VAL A 38 -1.87 -9.24 -0.34
N VAL A 39 -2.89 -9.58 0.44
CA VAL A 39 -3.75 -10.74 0.23
C VAL A 39 -5.13 -10.20 -0.13
N ARG A 40 -5.76 -10.76 -1.17
CA ARG A 40 -7.10 -10.40 -1.62
C ARG A 40 -7.97 -11.65 -1.62
N ASP A 41 -9.08 -11.62 -0.88
CA ASP A 41 -10.04 -12.72 -0.80
C ASP A 41 -9.35 -14.09 -0.51
N GLY A 42 -8.32 -14.07 0.35
CA GLY A 42 -7.51 -15.23 0.71
C GLY A 42 -6.36 -15.58 -0.25
N GLU A 43 -6.27 -14.96 -1.43
CA GLU A 43 -5.19 -15.17 -2.39
C GLU A 43 -4.04 -14.17 -2.17
N THR A 44 -2.80 -14.67 -2.06
CA THR A 44 -1.62 -13.80 -1.96
C THR A 44 -1.30 -13.18 -3.32
N ILE A 45 -1.56 -11.89 -3.48
CA ILE A 45 -1.28 -11.14 -4.71
C ILE A 45 0.20 -10.72 -4.77
N VAL A 46 0.74 -10.26 -3.64
CA VAL A 46 2.16 -9.90 -3.52
C VAL A 46 2.64 -10.13 -2.10
N SER A 47 3.86 -10.61 -1.94
CA SER A 47 4.49 -10.87 -0.65
C SER A 47 5.77 -10.07 -0.47
N ASN A 48 5.88 -9.35 0.64
CA ASN A 48 7.09 -8.66 1.11
C ASN A 48 7.75 -7.76 0.06
N ARG A 49 6.96 -7.08 -0.77
CA ARG A 49 7.49 -6.19 -1.81
C ARG A 49 7.87 -4.85 -1.22
N ARG A 50 9.02 -4.31 -1.61
CA ARG A 50 9.46 -2.97 -1.21
C ARG A 50 8.40 -1.92 -1.57
N ALA A 51 8.03 -1.10 -0.60
CA ALA A 51 7.23 0.09 -0.83
C ALA A 51 8.11 1.18 -1.45
N VAL A 52 7.63 1.76 -2.55
CA VAL A 52 8.32 2.84 -3.26
C VAL A 52 7.34 4.01 -3.34
N ALA A 53 7.82 5.22 -3.02
CA ALA A 53 7.01 6.43 -3.05
C ALA A 53 6.32 6.59 -4.41
N GLY A 54 5.00 6.85 -4.38
CA GLY A 54 4.20 7.11 -5.58
C GLY A 54 4.06 5.93 -6.55
N ALA A 55 4.63 4.76 -6.26
CA ALA A 55 4.59 3.61 -7.15
C ALA A 55 3.56 2.56 -6.70
N PRO A 56 2.95 1.81 -7.64
CA PRO A 56 1.99 0.78 -7.31
C PRO A 56 2.63 -0.36 -6.51
N VAL A 57 1.98 -0.77 -5.42
CA VAL A 57 2.37 -1.94 -4.64
C VAL A 57 2.21 -3.22 -5.46
N ILE A 58 1.09 -3.41 -6.15
CA ILE A 58 0.88 -4.57 -7.02
C ILE A 58 1.52 -4.28 -8.39
N PRO A 59 2.53 -5.05 -8.84
CA PRO A 59 3.35 -4.67 -10.00
C PRO A 59 2.66 -4.84 -11.36
N SER A 60 1.72 -5.77 -11.47
CA SER A 60 1.05 -6.07 -12.74
C SER A 60 -0.36 -5.52 -12.71
N ARG A 61 -0.70 -4.70 -13.72
CA ARG A 61 -2.04 -4.12 -13.91
C ARG A 61 -3.15 -5.16 -14.14
N TYR A 62 -2.76 -6.40 -14.44
CA TYR A 62 -3.69 -7.52 -14.67
C TYR A 62 -3.99 -8.32 -13.39
N LEU A 63 -3.33 -8.00 -12.27
CA LEU A 63 -3.49 -8.71 -10.99
C LEU A 63 -4.34 -7.92 -9.98
N ASN A 64 -4.97 -6.82 -10.40
CA ASN A 64 -5.56 -5.88 -9.46
C ASN A 64 -6.81 -5.18 -10.04
N SER A 65 -7.85 -5.00 -9.21
CA SER A 65 -9.03 -4.15 -9.53
C SER A 65 -8.81 -2.68 -9.16
N GLY A 66 -7.80 -2.43 -8.32
CA GLY A 66 -7.25 -1.14 -7.95
C GLY A 66 -5.91 -1.38 -7.26
N ASN A 67 -5.15 -0.35 -6.93
CA ASN A 67 -3.80 -0.53 -6.39
C ASN A 67 -3.56 0.32 -5.14
N PHE A 68 -2.53 -0.07 -4.40
CA PHE A 68 -2.10 0.64 -3.20
C PHE A 68 -0.85 1.46 -3.49
N PHE A 69 -0.77 2.63 -2.89
CA PHE A 69 0.34 3.56 -3.03
C PHE A 69 0.68 4.16 -1.67
N ILE A 70 1.96 4.41 -1.41
CA ILE A 70 2.37 5.33 -0.35
C ILE A 70 2.83 6.62 -1.00
N LEU A 71 2.08 7.69 -0.78
CA LEU A 71 2.43 9.03 -1.23
C LEU A 71 3.29 9.68 -0.15
N THR A 72 4.36 10.33 -0.58
CA THR A 72 5.35 10.96 0.31
C THR A 72 5.69 12.35 -0.22
N ASN A 73 6.22 13.22 0.63
CA ASN A 73 6.74 14.50 0.19
C ASN A 73 8.06 14.33 -0.56
N ASN A 74 8.20 15.00 -1.71
CA ASN A 74 9.44 15.04 -2.51
C ASN A 74 10.06 13.66 -2.80
N ASP A 75 9.23 12.65 -3.09
CA ASP A 75 9.65 11.27 -3.37
C ASP A 75 10.54 10.63 -2.27
N ALA A 76 10.44 11.15 -1.04
CA ALA A 76 11.16 10.60 0.11
C ALA A 76 10.81 9.12 0.32
N LEU A 77 11.78 8.34 0.80
CA LEU A 77 11.56 6.92 1.05
C LEU A 77 10.41 6.72 2.06
N PRO A 78 9.37 5.93 1.74
CA PRO A 78 8.31 5.62 2.69
C PRO A 78 8.87 4.95 3.94
N TYR A 79 8.59 5.53 5.10
CA TYR A 79 9.04 5.00 6.39
C TYR A 79 7.97 5.15 7.46
N TYR A 80 7.92 4.18 8.38
CA TYR A 80 6.81 4.05 9.32
C TYR A 80 6.69 5.22 10.29
N THR A 81 7.79 5.91 10.61
CA THR A 81 7.78 7.07 11.49
C THR A 81 6.99 8.24 10.93
N GLU A 82 6.64 8.24 9.65
CA GLU A 82 5.92 9.32 8.97
C GLU A 82 4.47 8.96 8.63
N PHE A 83 4.00 7.74 8.96
CA PHE A 83 2.69 7.21 8.55
C PHE A 83 1.46 7.91 9.14
N GLU A 84 1.59 8.58 10.29
CA GLU A 84 0.54 9.43 10.86
C GLU A 84 0.76 10.92 10.55
N GLY A 85 1.75 11.22 9.70
CA GLY A 85 2.13 12.56 9.29
C GLY A 85 2.14 12.69 7.77
N SER A 86 3.34 12.81 7.20
CA SER A 86 3.54 13.17 5.79
C SER A 86 3.34 12.01 4.80
N ASN A 87 3.46 10.76 5.24
CA ASN A 87 3.31 9.60 4.38
C ASN A 87 1.86 9.10 4.39
N VAL A 88 1.19 9.16 3.24
CA VAL A 88 -0.22 8.80 3.11
C VAL A 88 -0.36 7.51 2.32
N PHE A 89 -0.96 6.50 2.94
CA PHE A 89 -1.30 5.25 2.26
C PHE A 89 -2.69 5.33 1.65
N VAL A 90 -2.78 5.09 0.35
CA VAL A 90 -4.00 5.22 -0.42
C VAL A 90 -4.26 4.00 -1.27
N TRP A 91 -5.53 3.77 -1.54
CA TRP A 91 -6.00 2.86 -2.57
C TRP A 91 -6.69 3.64 -3.69
N MET A 92 -6.39 3.30 -4.93
CA MET A 92 -6.95 3.93 -6.13
C MET A 92 -7.54 2.87 -7.05
N THR A 93 -8.66 3.18 -7.72
CA THR A 93 -9.22 2.30 -8.76
C THR A 93 -8.29 2.28 -9.98
N ASN A 94 -8.43 1.29 -10.86
CA ASN A 94 -7.68 1.28 -12.12
C ASN A 94 -7.98 2.51 -13.00
N GLU A 95 -9.23 2.99 -13.01
CA GLU A 95 -9.62 4.21 -13.72
C GLU A 95 -8.91 5.45 -13.17
N GLU A 96 -8.79 5.57 -11.84
CA GLU A 96 -8.06 6.69 -11.22
C GLU A 96 -6.57 6.66 -11.55
N ILE A 97 -5.97 5.46 -11.61
CA ILE A 97 -4.55 5.28 -11.96
C ILE A 97 -4.30 5.62 -13.43
N ASP A 98 -5.18 5.22 -14.33
CA ASP A 98 -5.02 5.47 -15.77
C ASP A 98 -5.18 6.95 -16.15
N ASN A 99 -5.78 7.77 -15.27
CA ASN A 99 -5.98 9.20 -15.45
C ASN A 99 -5.06 10.08 -14.57
N ALA A 100 -4.10 9.49 -13.86
CA ALA A 100 -3.19 10.17 -12.93
C ALA A 100 -1.94 10.77 -13.60
#